data_AF-A0A229SB16-F1
#
_entry.id   AF-A0A229SB16-F1
#
_cell.length_a   1.000
_cell.length_b   1.000
_cell.length_c   1.000
_cell.angle_alpha   90.00
_cell.angle_beta   90.00
_cell.angle_gamma   90.00
#
_symmetry.space_group_name_H-M   'P 1'
#
loop_
_entity.id
_entity.type
_entity.pdbx_description
1 polymer ?
#
loop_
_entity_poly.entity_id
_entity_poly.type
_entity_poly.pdbx_seq_one_letter_code
_entity_poly.pdbx_strand_id
1 'polypeptide(L)'
;MPEPPTPEPVPAELRILAAEADALAERTAEMAARLEAADDGHLQRLAQPMNKATGDLADYTGEIARTAAYLTRVRVSRDPRLCDVPWGICPLHGVTLHSFRDRAWCTATGCGNSWEYDRLHTPCTEPAVAIATDRDDVTGSLCSAHASDAGRRLDGCSVEYLDHRAANS
;
A
#
# COMPACT_ATOMS: atom_id res chain seq x y z
N MET A 1 -25.44 9.26 -23.55
CA MET A 1 -25.37 9.24 -22.07
C MET A 1 -24.02 8.65 -21.71
N PRO A 2 -23.25 9.26 -20.79
CA PRO A 2 -22.03 8.63 -20.30
C PRO A 2 -22.40 7.32 -19.60
N GLU A 3 -21.64 6.25 -19.85
CA GLU A 3 -21.80 5.00 -19.10
C GLU A 3 -21.59 5.27 -17.61
N PRO A 4 -22.37 4.62 -16.72
CA PRO A 4 -22.11 4.71 -15.30
C PRO A 4 -20.70 4.16 -15.02
N PRO A 5 -19.90 4.85 -14.19
CA PRO A 5 -18.54 4.39 -13.90
C PRO A 5 -18.61 3.00 -13.26
N THR A 6 -17.73 2.10 -13.72
CA THR A 6 -17.56 0.80 -13.08
C THR A 6 -17.23 1.01 -11.59
N PRO A 7 -17.96 0.35 -10.67
CA PRO A 7 -17.70 0.53 -9.24
C PRO A 7 -16.25 0.14 -8.90
N GLU A 8 -15.64 0.91 -8.00
CA GLU A 8 -14.29 0.63 -7.49
C GLU A 8 -14.25 -0.76 -6.85
N PRO A 9 -13.26 -1.61 -7.16
CA PRO A 9 -13.14 -2.92 -6.55
C PRO A 9 -13.03 -2.79 -5.03
N VAL A 10 -13.53 -3.76 -4.27
CA VAL A 10 -13.40 -3.83 -2.81
C VAL A 10 -12.24 -4.74 -2.39
N PRO A 11 -11.60 -4.51 -1.23
CA PRO A 11 -10.50 -5.37 -0.78
C PRO A 11 -10.86 -6.86 -0.68
N ALA A 12 -12.14 -7.17 -0.39
CA ALA A 12 -12.61 -8.55 -0.36
C ALA A 12 -12.56 -9.23 -1.74
N GLU A 13 -12.90 -8.53 -2.83
CA GLU A 13 -12.84 -9.06 -4.19
C GLU A 13 -11.40 -9.42 -4.58
N LEU A 14 -10.44 -8.55 -4.23
CA LEU A 14 -9.01 -8.83 -4.47
C LEU A 14 -8.51 -10.02 -3.64
N ARG A 15 -8.97 -10.18 -2.39
CA ARG A 15 -8.61 -11.37 -1.58
C ARG A 15 -9.19 -12.66 -2.16
N ILE A 16 -10.40 -12.61 -2.72
CA ILE A 16 -10.99 -13.75 -3.43
C ILE A 16 -10.14 -14.09 -4.65
N LEU A 17 -9.76 -13.09 -5.45
CA LEU A 17 -8.91 -13.28 -6.62
C LEU A 17 -7.54 -13.88 -6.26
N ALA A 18 -6.94 -13.44 -5.14
CA ALA A 18 -5.70 -14.04 -4.64
C ALA A 18 -5.90 -15.53 -4.26
N ALA A 19 -7.00 -15.86 -3.59
CA ALA A 19 -7.31 -17.25 -3.24
C ALA A 19 -7.56 -18.13 -4.48
N GLU A 20 -8.18 -17.57 -5.53
CA GLU A 20 -8.37 -18.27 -6.81
C GLU A 20 -7.05 -18.53 -7.53
N ALA A 21 -6.13 -17.57 -7.51
CA ALA A 21 -4.79 -17.70 -8.08
C ALA A 21 -3.95 -18.75 -7.32
N ASP A 22 -4.03 -18.77 -5.99
CA ASP A 22 -3.39 -19.76 -5.12
C ASP A 22 -3.90 -21.18 -5.43
N ALA A 23 -5.21 -21.35 -5.49
CA ALA A 23 -5.83 -22.63 -5.87
C ALA A 23 -5.45 -23.07 -7.29
N LEU A 24 -5.21 -22.13 -8.22
CA LEU A 24 -4.68 -22.46 -9.54
C LEU A 24 -3.22 -22.91 -9.46
N ALA A 25 -2.40 -22.27 -8.63
CA ALA A 25 -1.01 -22.65 -8.39
C ALA A 25 -0.90 -24.08 -7.84
N GLU A 26 -1.74 -24.44 -6.87
CA GLU A 26 -1.83 -25.80 -6.33
C GLU A 26 -2.14 -26.82 -7.45
N ARG A 27 -3.16 -26.55 -8.27
CA ARG A 27 -3.50 -27.43 -9.40
C ARG A 27 -2.35 -27.54 -10.40
N THR A 28 -1.62 -26.45 -10.69
CA THR A 28 -0.45 -26.52 -11.58
C THR A 28 0.69 -27.35 -10.98
N ALA A 29 0.89 -27.29 -9.66
CA ALA A 29 1.88 -28.09 -8.95
C ALA A 29 1.54 -29.58 -9.02
N GLU A 30 0.26 -29.94 -8.81
CA GLU A 30 -0.21 -31.32 -8.98
C GLU A 30 0.04 -31.84 -10.40
N MET A 31 -0.16 -31.00 -11.43
CA MET A 31 0.10 -31.40 -12.81
C MET A 31 1.59 -31.62 -13.06
N ALA A 32 2.43 -30.72 -12.54
CA ALA A 32 3.88 -30.84 -12.65
C ALA A 32 4.38 -32.13 -11.99
N ALA A 33 3.89 -32.45 -10.78
CA ALA A 33 4.23 -33.67 -10.07
C ALA A 33 3.83 -34.94 -10.86
N ARG A 34 2.67 -34.95 -11.52
CA ARG A 34 2.26 -36.07 -12.38
C ARG A 34 3.14 -36.22 -13.62
N LEU A 35 3.60 -35.12 -14.20
CA LEU A 35 4.53 -35.14 -15.34
C LEU A 35 5.92 -35.63 -14.91
N GLU A 36 6.40 -35.20 -13.75
CA GLU A 36 7.69 -35.60 -13.19
C GLU A 36 7.73 -37.09 -12.83
N ALA A 37 6.62 -37.63 -12.34
CA ALA A 37 6.50 -39.05 -11.99
C ALA A 37 6.28 -39.99 -13.20
N ALA A 38 6.17 -39.47 -14.43
CA ALA A 38 5.93 -40.30 -15.61
C ALA A 38 7.18 -41.10 -16.00
N ASP A 39 7.00 -42.33 -16.51
CA ASP A 39 8.09 -43.19 -16.99
C ASP A 39 8.68 -42.74 -18.35
N ASP A 40 8.04 -41.78 -19.02
CA ASP A 40 8.48 -41.21 -20.29
C ASP A 40 9.27 -39.91 -20.07
N GLY A 41 10.56 -39.92 -20.44
CA GLY A 41 11.44 -38.76 -20.34
C GLY A 41 11.03 -37.55 -21.20
N HIS A 42 10.15 -37.71 -22.20
CA HIS A 42 9.51 -36.59 -22.90
C HIS A 42 8.41 -35.94 -22.06
N LEU A 43 7.63 -36.73 -21.32
CA LEU A 43 6.62 -36.21 -20.39
C LEU A 43 7.27 -35.54 -19.18
N GLN A 44 8.33 -36.12 -18.63
CA GLN A 44 9.10 -35.52 -17.52
C GLN A 44 9.62 -34.12 -17.87
N ARG A 45 10.06 -33.90 -19.12
CA ARG A 45 10.52 -32.58 -19.60
C ARG A 45 9.42 -31.52 -19.57
N LEU A 46 8.15 -31.90 -19.61
CA LEU A 46 7.01 -30.97 -19.50
C LEU A 46 6.73 -30.53 -18.06
N ALA A 47 7.32 -31.17 -17.04
CA ALA A 47 7.17 -30.74 -15.65
C ALA A 47 7.82 -29.37 -15.40
N GLN A 48 8.95 -29.08 -16.07
CA GLN A 48 9.68 -27.82 -15.90
C GLN A 48 8.85 -26.56 -16.24
N PRO A 49 8.18 -26.45 -17.41
CA PRO A 49 7.33 -25.30 -17.67
C PRO A 49 6.12 -25.21 -16.73
N MET A 50 5.59 -26.34 -16.25
CA MET A 50 4.50 -26.35 -15.26
C MET A 50 4.95 -25.87 -13.87
N ASN A 51 6.15 -26.27 -13.44
CA ASN A 51 6.78 -25.76 -12.22
C ASN A 51 7.06 -24.26 -12.32
N LYS A 52 7.49 -23.77 -13.50
CA LYS A 52 7.61 -22.32 -13.73
C LYS A 52 6.26 -21.62 -13.59
N ALA A 53 5.21 -22.13 -14.23
CA ALA A 53 3.87 -21.54 -14.14
C ALA A 53 3.34 -21.50 -12.69
N THR A 54 3.63 -22.55 -11.91
CA THR A 54 3.31 -22.61 -10.47
C THR A 54 4.01 -21.48 -9.70
N GLY A 55 5.31 -21.28 -9.93
CA GLY A 55 6.08 -20.20 -9.32
C GLY A 55 5.56 -18.81 -9.72
N ASP A 56 5.30 -18.59 -11.01
CA ASP A 56 4.74 -17.33 -11.50
C ASP A 56 3.38 -17.02 -10.85
N LEU A 57 2.50 -18.02 -10.69
CA LEU A 57 1.19 -17.87 -10.03
C LEU A 57 1.31 -17.54 -8.54
N ALA A 58 2.25 -18.13 -7.84
CA ALA A 58 2.52 -17.80 -6.44
C ALA A 58 2.99 -16.35 -6.29
N ASP A 59 3.86 -15.87 -7.19
CA ASP A 59 4.31 -14.48 -7.22
C ASP A 59 3.13 -13.52 -7.47
N TYR A 60 2.27 -13.81 -8.47
CA TYR A 60 1.08 -12.99 -8.76
C TYR A 60 0.06 -13.01 -7.62
N THR A 61 -0.12 -14.14 -6.94
CA THR A 61 -0.95 -14.24 -5.74
C THR A 61 -0.48 -13.25 -4.67
N GLY A 62 0.84 -13.16 -4.47
CA GLY A 62 1.46 -12.17 -3.59
C GLY A 62 1.14 -10.73 -3.99
N GLU A 63 1.25 -10.39 -5.27
CA GLU A 63 0.92 -9.04 -5.79
C GLU A 63 -0.56 -8.67 -5.59
N ILE A 64 -1.48 -9.60 -5.86
CA ILE A 64 -2.91 -9.39 -5.69
C ILE A 64 -3.25 -9.16 -4.21
N ALA A 65 -2.70 -9.99 -3.32
CA ALA A 65 -2.89 -9.86 -1.88
C ALA A 65 -2.34 -8.54 -1.33
N ARG A 66 -1.16 -8.11 -1.81
CA ARG A 66 -0.59 -6.78 -1.50
C ARG A 66 -1.50 -5.65 -1.94
N THR A 67 -2.01 -5.73 -3.17
CA THR A 67 -2.94 -4.74 -3.72
C THR A 67 -4.20 -4.62 -2.86
N ALA A 68 -4.74 -5.74 -2.36
CA ALA A 68 -5.86 -5.73 -1.43
C ALA A 68 -5.55 -4.97 -0.13
N ALA A 69 -4.34 -5.15 0.42
CA ALA A 69 -3.89 -4.44 1.62
C ALA A 69 -3.71 -2.93 1.35
N TYR A 70 -3.13 -2.54 0.22
CA TYR A 70 -3.00 -1.12 -0.16
C TYR A 70 -4.36 -0.47 -0.38
N LEU A 71 -5.30 -1.15 -1.04
CA LEU A 71 -6.66 -0.65 -1.23
C LEU A 71 -7.40 -0.46 0.11
N THR A 72 -7.19 -1.36 1.08
CA THR A 72 -7.70 -1.14 2.45
C THR A 72 -7.14 0.15 3.04
N ARG A 73 -5.85 0.44 2.89
CA ARG A 73 -5.23 1.67 3.41
C ARG A 73 -5.77 2.92 2.71
N VAL A 74 -5.91 2.90 1.39
CA VAL A 74 -6.52 4.00 0.61
C VAL A 74 -7.94 4.28 1.05
N ARG A 75 -8.72 3.24 1.36
CA ARG A 75 -10.09 3.41 1.85
C ARG A 75 -10.13 3.95 3.27
N VAL A 76 -9.25 3.47 4.16
CA VAL A 76 -9.13 3.98 5.54
C VAL A 76 -8.72 5.45 5.53
N SER A 77 -7.80 5.87 4.64
CA SER A 77 -7.36 7.27 4.55
C SER A 77 -8.44 8.23 4.07
N ARG A 78 -9.61 7.74 3.62
CA ARG A 78 -10.79 8.59 3.34
C ARG A 78 -11.58 8.95 4.60
N ASP A 79 -11.19 8.45 5.78
CA ASP A 79 -11.73 8.89 7.06
C ASP A 79 -11.30 10.35 7.31
N PRO A 80 -12.24 11.30 7.44
CA PRO A 80 -11.93 12.72 7.61
C PRO A 80 -11.18 13.05 8.91
N ARG A 81 -11.02 12.08 9.83
CA ARG A 81 -10.22 12.23 11.06
C ARG A 81 -8.74 11.90 10.84
N LEU A 82 -8.36 11.42 9.66
CA LEU A 82 -6.99 11.08 9.31
C LEU A 82 -6.36 12.17 8.44
N CYS A 83 -5.05 12.08 8.29
CA CYS A 83 -4.28 13.00 7.47
C CYS A 83 -4.58 12.82 5.96
N ASP A 84 -4.84 13.93 5.27
CA ASP A 84 -5.21 13.98 3.86
C ASP A 84 -4.02 13.75 2.89
N VAL A 85 -2.78 13.67 3.40
CA VAL A 85 -1.58 13.59 2.56
C VAL A 85 -1.48 12.19 1.91
N PRO A 86 -1.39 12.10 0.57
CA PRO A 86 -1.43 10.82 -0.15
C PRO A 86 -0.08 10.06 -0.16
N TRP A 87 0.89 10.53 0.62
CA TRP A 87 2.18 9.88 0.83
C TRP A 87 2.54 9.85 2.32
N GLY A 88 3.46 8.98 2.70
CA GLY A 88 4.03 8.95 4.04
C GLY A 88 5.38 9.65 4.13
N ILE A 89 5.72 10.08 5.34
CA ILE A 89 7.03 10.65 5.70
C ILE A 89 7.62 9.92 6.90
N CYS A 90 8.90 10.17 7.17
CA CYS A 90 9.48 9.83 8.46
C CYS A 90 8.94 10.82 9.50
N PRO A 91 8.34 10.35 10.62
CA PRO A 91 7.78 11.25 11.63
C PRO A 91 8.80 12.24 12.22
N LEU A 92 10.09 11.88 12.20
CA LEU A 92 11.18 12.69 12.74
C LEU A 92 11.86 13.56 11.70
N HIS A 93 12.02 13.04 10.47
CA HIS A 93 12.89 13.65 9.45
C HIS A 93 12.14 14.17 8.22
N GLY A 94 10.81 14.06 8.17
CA GLY A 94 10.02 14.53 7.04
C GLY A 94 10.23 13.68 5.79
N VAL A 95 10.21 14.34 4.61
CA VAL A 95 10.37 13.72 3.28
C VAL A 95 11.78 13.17 3.07
N THR A 96 12.04 12.03 3.68
CA THR A 96 13.34 11.32 3.71
C THR A 96 13.16 9.81 3.55
N LEU A 97 11.97 9.35 3.17
CA LEU A 97 11.75 7.94 2.95
C LEU A 97 12.34 7.50 1.61
N HIS A 98 12.87 6.30 1.58
CA HIS A 98 13.12 5.53 0.38
C HIS A 98 12.22 4.30 0.40
N SER A 99 11.77 3.84 -0.77
CA SER A 99 10.97 2.63 -0.91
C SER A 99 11.58 1.67 -1.92
N PHE A 100 11.58 0.38 -1.57
CA PHE A 100 11.94 -0.72 -2.46
C PHE A 100 11.20 -1.99 -2.05
N ARG A 101 10.59 -2.69 -3.01
CA ARG A 101 9.88 -3.98 -2.81
C ARG A 101 8.96 -3.96 -1.58
N ASP A 102 8.02 -3.01 -1.56
CA ASP A 102 7.03 -2.87 -0.49
C ASP A 102 7.61 -2.60 0.89
N ARG A 103 8.82 -2.06 0.98
CA ARG A 103 9.41 -1.65 2.25
C ARG A 103 9.85 -0.21 2.14
N ALA A 104 9.57 0.56 3.16
CA ALA A 104 10.05 1.92 3.28
C ALA A 104 11.00 2.06 4.46
N TRP A 105 12.01 2.92 4.34
CA TRP A 105 12.88 3.30 5.45
C TRP A 105 13.31 4.74 5.33
N CYS A 106 13.65 5.35 6.46
CA CYS A 106 14.21 6.70 6.49
C CYS A 106 15.70 6.66 6.09
N THR A 107 16.11 7.56 5.19
CA THR A 107 17.51 7.68 4.73
C THR A 107 18.33 8.67 5.55
N ALA A 108 17.73 9.34 6.53
CA ALA A 108 18.46 10.25 7.41
C ALA A 108 19.47 9.48 8.28
N THR A 109 20.71 9.96 8.34
CA THR A 109 21.80 9.37 9.10
C THR A 109 21.41 9.14 10.56
N GLY A 110 21.54 7.90 11.04
CA GLY A 110 21.23 7.52 12.42
C GLY A 110 19.75 7.23 12.69
N CYS A 111 18.86 7.35 11.70
CA CYS A 111 17.46 6.96 11.85
C CYS A 111 17.27 5.46 11.61
N GLY A 112 16.65 4.76 12.56
CA GLY A 112 16.29 3.33 12.45
C GLY A 112 14.87 3.06 11.97
N ASN A 113 14.10 4.10 11.62
CA ASN A 113 12.69 3.92 11.26
C ASN A 113 12.55 3.18 9.92
N SER A 114 11.83 2.06 9.94
CA SER A 114 11.50 1.25 8.78
C SER A 114 10.08 0.70 8.88
N TRP A 115 9.48 0.40 7.74
CA TRP A 115 8.13 -0.14 7.61
C TRP A 115 8.14 -1.35 6.66
N GLU A 116 7.32 -2.35 6.99
CA GLU A 116 7.12 -3.56 6.17
C GLU A 116 6.10 -3.36 5.03
N TYR A 117 5.81 -2.10 4.70
CA TYR A 117 4.97 -1.69 3.58
C TYR A 117 5.58 -0.44 2.93
N ASP A 118 5.20 -0.13 1.69
CA ASP A 118 5.60 1.10 1.01
C ASP A 118 4.91 2.32 1.64
N ARG A 119 5.42 2.79 2.79
CA ARG A 119 4.90 3.98 3.44
C ARG A 119 5.06 5.23 2.57
N LEU A 120 6.08 5.32 1.73
CA LEU A 120 6.32 6.49 0.90
C LEU A 120 5.18 6.68 -0.11
N HIS A 121 4.76 5.63 -0.80
CA HIS A 121 3.73 5.73 -1.86
C HIS A 121 2.32 5.34 -1.40
N THR A 122 2.07 5.28 -0.09
CA THR A 122 0.74 5.00 0.47
C THR A 122 0.21 6.23 1.21
N PRO A 123 -1.11 6.50 1.16
CA PRO A 123 -1.71 7.56 1.96
C PRO A 123 -1.36 7.48 3.43
N CYS A 124 -1.18 8.65 4.03
CA CYS A 124 -1.00 8.77 5.46
C CYS A 124 -2.23 8.21 6.18
N THR A 125 -1.99 7.43 7.23
CA THR A 125 -3.06 6.86 8.07
C THR A 125 -2.97 7.35 9.51
N GLU A 126 -2.13 8.35 9.75
CA GLU A 126 -1.98 8.98 11.07
C GLU A 126 -3.17 9.92 11.34
N PRO A 127 -3.63 10.04 12.60
CA PRO A 127 -4.68 10.97 12.97
C PRO A 127 -4.35 12.42 12.61
N ALA A 128 -5.34 13.14 12.10
CA ALA A 128 -5.24 14.57 11.88
C ALA A 128 -5.25 15.32 13.22
N VAL A 129 -4.36 16.31 13.34
CA VAL A 129 -4.22 17.17 14.52
C VAL A 129 -4.02 18.64 14.14
N ALA A 130 -4.02 18.97 12.84
CA ALA A 130 -3.87 20.33 12.36
C ALA A 130 -4.63 20.52 11.05
N ILE A 131 -5.01 21.76 10.76
CA ILE A 131 -5.45 22.19 9.43
C ILE A 131 -4.31 23.02 8.83
N ALA A 132 -3.92 22.68 7.61
CA ALA A 132 -3.03 23.51 6.82
C ALA A 132 -3.82 24.23 5.72
N THR A 133 -3.51 25.50 5.51
CA THR A 133 -4.05 26.32 4.43
C THR A 133 -2.88 26.75 3.56
N ASP A 134 -2.92 26.46 2.27
CA ASP A 134 -1.90 26.90 1.32
C ASP A 134 -2.14 28.34 0.85
N ARG A 135 -1.28 28.82 -0.06
CA ARG A 135 -1.33 30.18 -0.61
C ARG A 135 -2.56 30.49 -1.48
N ASP A 136 -3.26 29.45 -1.92
CA ASP A 136 -4.45 29.54 -2.78
C ASP A 136 -5.73 29.29 -1.95
N ASP A 137 -5.63 29.40 -0.61
CA ASP A 137 -6.68 29.15 0.37
C ASP A 137 -7.25 27.71 0.35
N VAL A 138 -6.50 26.74 -0.21
CA VAL A 138 -6.86 25.33 -0.17
C VAL A 138 -6.50 24.76 1.19
N THR A 139 -7.45 24.08 1.83
CA THR A 139 -7.29 23.51 3.16
C THR A 139 -7.15 21.99 3.13
N GLY A 140 -6.37 21.45 4.08
CA GLY A 140 -6.22 20.01 4.29
C GLY A 140 -5.89 19.66 5.73
N SER A 141 -6.41 18.50 6.18
CA SER A 141 -6.19 17.96 7.52
C SER A 141 -4.85 17.21 7.58
N LEU A 142 -3.97 17.60 8.49
CA LEU A 142 -2.62 17.07 8.62
C LEU A 142 -2.40 16.39 9.97
N CYS A 143 -1.65 15.28 9.96
CA CYS A 143 -1.05 14.75 11.19
C CYS A 143 0.11 15.62 11.66
N SER A 144 0.58 15.41 12.88
CA SER A 144 1.65 16.21 13.49
C SER A 144 2.92 16.27 12.65
N ALA A 145 3.31 15.14 12.06
CA ALA A 145 4.51 15.06 11.23
C ALA A 145 4.34 15.87 9.93
N HIS A 146 3.22 15.73 9.23
CA HIS A 146 2.97 16.46 7.99
C HIS A 146 2.77 17.95 8.25
N ALA A 147 2.09 18.33 9.34
CA ALA A 147 1.95 19.71 9.77
C ALA A 147 3.31 20.36 10.02
N SER A 148 4.21 19.65 10.70
CA SER A 148 5.55 20.15 10.99
C SER A 148 6.45 20.24 9.74
N ASP A 149 6.34 19.29 8.81
CA ASP A 149 7.09 19.32 7.55
C ASP A 149 6.56 20.43 6.61
N ALA A 150 5.23 20.57 6.49
CA ALA A 150 4.57 21.62 5.72
C ALA A 150 5.00 23.01 6.19
N GLY A 151 4.90 23.30 7.49
CA GLY A 151 5.31 24.60 8.06
C GLY A 151 6.80 24.91 7.91
N ARG A 152 7.66 23.90 7.66
CA ARG A 152 9.10 24.08 7.41
C ARG A 152 9.45 24.28 5.94
N ARG A 153 8.67 23.73 5.02
CA ARG A 153 9.06 23.59 3.61
C ARG A 153 8.13 24.26 2.61
N LEU A 154 6.89 24.55 2.98
CA LEU A 154 5.90 25.12 2.07
C LEU A 154 5.78 26.63 2.29
N ASP A 155 6.32 27.41 1.36
CA ASP A 155 6.21 28.86 1.38
C ASP A 155 4.74 29.31 1.26
N GLY A 156 4.30 30.17 2.18
CA GLY A 156 2.94 30.68 2.22
C GLY A 156 1.90 29.72 2.80
N CYS A 157 2.34 28.57 3.34
CA CYS A 157 1.46 27.68 4.09
C CYS A 157 1.28 28.17 5.53
N SER A 158 0.04 28.24 5.99
CA SER A 158 -0.31 28.43 7.41
C SER A 158 -0.79 27.10 8.01
N VAL A 159 -0.42 26.85 9.27
CA VAL A 159 -0.77 25.62 9.98
C VAL A 159 -1.38 25.97 11.32
N GLU A 160 -2.61 25.52 11.55
CA GLU A 160 -3.35 25.67 12.80
C GLU A 160 -3.52 24.29 13.46
N TYR A 161 -3.02 24.12 14.68
CA TYR A 161 -3.17 22.87 15.42
C TYR A 161 -4.54 22.82 16.11
N LEU A 162 -5.23 21.69 15.95
CA LEU A 162 -6.51 21.42 16.58
C LEU A 162 -6.30 21.17 18.08
N ASP A 163 -6.90 22.01 18.93
CA ASP A 163 -6.86 21.81 20.37
C ASP A 163 -7.57 20.51 20.77
N HIS A 164 -6.85 19.57 21.38
CA HIS A 164 -7.42 18.33 21.93
C HIS A 164 -8.38 18.54 23.12
N ARG A 165 -8.76 19.78 23.46
CA ARG A 165 -9.57 20.12 24.65
C ARG A 165 -11.09 20.12 24.44
N ALA A 166 -11.60 19.87 23.22
CA ALA A 166 -13.03 20.01 22.92
C ALA A 166 -13.81 18.69 22.68
N ALA A 167 -13.25 17.52 23.02
CA ALA A 167 -13.89 16.22 22.77
C ALA A 167 -14.37 15.47 24.03
N ASN A 168 -14.29 16.08 25.22
CA ASN A 168 -14.84 15.54 26.47
C ASN A 168 -15.50 16.68 27.26
N SER A 169 -16.67 17.13 26.82
CA SER A 169 -17.61 17.95 27.60
C SER A 169 -19.02 17.65 27.17
#